data_AF-A0A6A5XRP7-F1
#
_entry.id   AF-A0A6A5XRP7-F1
#
_cell.length_a   1.000
_cell.length_b   1.000
_cell.length_c   1.000
_cell.angle_alpha   90.00
_cell.angle_beta   90.00
_cell.angle_gamma   90.00
#
_symmetry.space_group_name_H-M   'P 1'
#
loop_
_entity.id
_entity.type
_entity.pdbx_description
1 polymer ?
#
loop_
_entity_poly.entity_id
_entity_poly.type
_entity_poly.pdbx_seq_one_letter_code
_entity_poly.pdbx_strand_id
1 'polypeptide(L)'
;MAEPSSSTSAENTNTVESQDSSSTSAPVVQPSCAQCKKTPDSLKQCLKCHSVSYCNRDCQKAHFKTHKKECAALAQEYVKTHEPKMASRAPPRTGEARRGIGKWEYDT
;
A
#
# COMPACT_ATOMS: atom_id res chain seq x y z
N MET A 1 50.84 34.14 -28.98
CA MET A 1 49.72 34.10 -28.02
C MET A 1 50.04 32.96 -27.06
N ALA A 2 50.31 33.29 -25.79
CA ALA A 2 50.84 32.35 -24.80
C ALA A 2 49.73 31.42 -24.27
N GLU A 3 50.11 30.17 -23.97
CA GLU A 3 49.39 29.29 -23.04
C GLU A 3 49.44 29.86 -21.60
N PRO A 4 48.63 29.32 -20.67
CA PRO A 4 49.09 28.13 -19.95
C PRO A 4 48.01 27.05 -19.69
N SER A 5 48.42 25.80 -19.90
CA SER A 5 47.96 24.63 -19.14
C SER A 5 48.34 24.76 -17.66
N SER A 6 47.45 24.37 -16.74
CA SER A 6 47.68 23.83 -15.38
C SER A 6 46.30 23.61 -14.74
N SER A 7 45.71 22.41 -14.72
CA SER A 7 46.00 21.31 -13.78
C SER A 7 46.25 21.78 -12.35
N THR A 8 45.22 21.78 -11.51
CA THR A 8 45.37 21.62 -10.06
C THR A 8 44.33 20.64 -9.54
N SER A 9 44.82 19.47 -9.17
CA SER A 9 44.14 18.44 -8.39
C SER A 9 43.81 18.91 -6.98
N ALA A 10 42.85 18.21 -6.37
CA ALA A 10 42.69 17.90 -4.95
C ALA A 10 41.41 18.46 -4.28
N GLU A 11 40.34 17.68 -4.34
CA GLU A 11 39.34 17.60 -3.26
C GLU A 11 39.02 16.11 -3.09
N ASN A 12 39.72 15.39 -2.22
CA ASN A 12 39.71 15.34 -0.75
C ASN A 12 39.02 14.06 -0.30
N THR A 13 39.67 13.45 0.67
CA THR A 13 39.67 12.04 1.03
C THR A 13 38.35 11.56 1.60
N ASN A 14 38.01 10.37 1.13
CA ASN A 14 37.20 9.36 1.79
C ASN A 14 37.42 9.36 3.33
N THR A 15 36.43 9.82 4.09
CA THR A 15 36.28 9.52 5.52
C THR A 15 34.87 9.02 5.74
N VAL A 16 34.68 7.73 5.41
CA VAL A 16 33.51 6.96 5.83
C VAL A 16 33.82 6.46 7.22
N GLU A 17 33.56 7.29 8.23
CA GLU A 17 33.62 6.85 9.62
C GLU A 17 32.30 6.20 10.00
N SER A 18 32.41 4.92 10.31
CA SER A 18 31.38 4.10 10.93
C SER A 18 31.43 4.36 12.43
N GLN A 19 30.31 4.69 13.05
CA GLN A 19 30.09 4.38 14.47
C GLN A 19 28.69 3.84 14.69
N ASP A 20 28.71 2.54 14.95
CA ASP A 20 27.67 1.65 15.44
C ASP A 20 27.02 2.18 16.72
N SER A 21 25.69 2.05 16.80
CA SER A 21 24.98 1.98 18.06
C SER A 21 23.91 0.92 17.92
N SER A 22 24.35 -0.30 18.16
CA SER A 22 23.59 -1.51 18.37
C SER A 22 22.33 -1.28 19.24
N SER A 23 21.16 -1.42 18.63
CA SER A 23 19.90 -1.77 19.31
C SER A 23 18.99 -2.49 18.32
N THR A 24 18.97 -3.81 18.46
CA THR A 24 18.16 -4.78 17.73
C THR A 24 16.69 -4.35 17.54
N SER A 25 16.27 -4.11 16.29
CA SER A 25 14.90 -4.41 15.83
C SER A 25 14.79 -4.24 14.31
N ALA A 26 14.02 -5.12 13.68
CA ALA A 26 13.84 -5.33 12.25
C ALA A 26 13.84 -4.06 11.36
N PRO A 27 14.29 -4.15 10.09
CA PRO A 27 14.22 -3.02 9.16
C PRO A 27 12.76 -2.59 8.99
N VAL A 28 12.42 -1.43 9.55
CA VAL A 28 11.12 -0.79 9.41
C VAL A 28 11.01 -0.25 7.97
N VAL A 29 10.50 -1.08 7.07
CA VAL A 29 10.20 -0.67 5.69
C VAL A 29 9.03 0.31 5.76
N GLN A 30 9.34 1.60 5.78
CA GLN A 30 8.35 2.68 5.73
C GLN A 30 7.50 2.52 4.45
N PRO A 31 6.16 2.48 4.55
CA PRO A 31 5.30 2.31 3.38
C PRO A 31 5.42 3.55 2.47
N SER A 32 5.85 3.35 1.23
CA SER A 32 5.96 4.40 0.22
C SER A 32 4.93 4.22 -0.89
N CYS A 33 4.60 5.31 -1.58
CA CYS A 33 3.64 5.27 -2.68
C CYS A 33 4.27 4.56 -3.89
N ALA A 34 3.67 3.48 -4.38
CA ALA A 34 4.22 2.73 -5.51
C ALA A 34 4.32 3.53 -6.82
N GLN A 35 3.50 4.57 -6.99
CA GLN A 35 3.50 5.39 -8.21
C GLN A 35 4.49 6.55 -8.15
N CYS A 36 4.47 7.32 -7.07
CA CYS A 36 5.26 8.56 -6.96
C CYS A 36 6.44 8.46 -5.99
N LYS A 37 6.62 7.30 -5.33
CA LYS A 37 7.69 6.99 -4.37
C LYS A 37 7.78 7.96 -3.18
N LYS A 38 6.74 8.78 -2.98
CA LYS A 38 6.62 9.67 -1.83
C LYS A 38 6.17 8.88 -0.60
N THR A 39 6.61 9.31 0.56
CA THR A 39 6.25 8.79 1.88
C THR A 39 5.44 9.85 2.64
N PRO A 40 4.20 10.16 2.22
CA PRO A 40 3.34 11.02 3.03
C PRO A 40 3.01 10.33 4.36
N ASP A 41 2.48 11.08 5.31
CA ASP A 41 2.03 10.51 6.59
C ASP A 41 0.78 9.61 6.40
N SER A 42 -0.07 9.94 5.42
CA SER A 42 -1.33 9.24 5.14
C SER A 42 -1.28 8.47 3.80
N LEU A 43 -0.77 7.24 3.81
CA LEU A 43 -0.91 6.34 2.66
C LEU A 43 -2.13 5.44 2.81
N LYS A 44 -2.83 5.24 1.70
CA LYS A 44 -3.95 4.32 1.59
C LYS A 44 -3.50 3.05 0.89
N GLN A 45 -3.68 1.92 1.54
CA GLN A 45 -3.45 0.61 0.94
C GLN A 45 -4.53 0.29 -0.09
N CYS A 46 -4.18 -0.57 -1.05
CA CYS A 46 -5.14 -1.10 -2.01
C CYS A 46 -6.19 -1.95 -1.30
N LEU A 47 -7.48 -1.60 -1.37
CA LEU A 47 -8.56 -2.32 -0.68
C LEU A 47 -8.76 -3.78 -1.12
N LYS A 48 -8.14 -4.19 -2.24
CA LYS A 48 -8.29 -5.55 -2.79
C LYS A 48 -7.22 -6.49 -2.27
N CYS A 49 -5.96 -6.07 -2.37
CA CYS A 49 -4.83 -6.92 -2.02
C CYS A 49 -4.10 -6.49 -0.75
N HIS A 50 -4.35 -5.28 -0.22
CA HIS A 50 -3.69 -4.66 0.93
C HIS A 50 -2.14 -4.66 0.92
N SER A 51 -1.52 -5.05 -0.19
CA SER A 51 -0.07 -5.23 -0.30
C SER A 51 0.66 -3.97 -0.77
N VAL A 52 -0.01 -3.12 -1.56
CA VAL A 52 0.59 -1.89 -2.13
C VAL A 52 -0.11 -0.65 -1.59
N SER A 53 0.68 0.38 -1.26
CA SER A 53 0.23 1.65 -0.70
C SER A 53 0.33 2.79 -1.72
N TYR A 54 -0.62 3.72 -1.64
CA TYR A 54 -0.71 4.89 -2.51
C TYR A 54 -1.03 6.14 -1.70
N CYS A 55 -0.46 7.28 -2.09
CA CYS A 55 -0.82 8.56 -1.45
C CYS A 55 -2.25 8.99 -1.79
N ASN A 56 -2.72 8.71 -3.02
CA ASN A 56 -4.01 9.15 -3.53
C ASN A 56 -4.58 8.17 -4.56
N ARG A 57 -5.89 8.29 -4.83
CA ARG A 57 -6.59 7.46 -5.82
C ARG A 57 -6.08 7.66 -7.25
N ASP A 58 -5.55 8.84 -7.58
CA ASP A 58 -4.91 9.09 -8.87
C ASP A 58 -3.64 8.25 -9.05
N CYS A 59 -2.80 8.19 -8.03
CA CYS A 59 -1.60 7.34 -8.04
C CYS A 59 -1.96 5.85 -8.17
N GLN A 60 -3.02 5.41 -7.49
CA GLN A 60 -3.54 4.05 -7.65
C GLN A 60 -4.01 3.79 -9.09
N LYS A 61 -4.80 4.68 -9.70
CA LYS A 61 -5.29 4.53 -11.07
C LYS A 61 -4.16 4.51 -12.10
N ALA A 62 -3.17 5.38 -11.94
CA ALA A 62 -2.03 5.44 -12.83
C ALA A 62 -1.18 4.16 -12.77
N HIS A 63 -0.97 3.62 -11.56
CA HIS A 63 -0.29 2.34 -11.35
C HIS A 63 -1.16 1.10 -11.66
N PHE A 64 -2.49 1.26 -11.77
CA PHE A 64 -3.42 0.14 -11.90
C PHE A 64 -3.17 -0.75 -13.12
N LYS A 65 -2.68 -0.18 -14.23
CA LYS A 65 -2.42 -0.95 -15.47
C LYS A 65 -1.37 -2.04 -15.27
N THR A 66 -0.30 -1.73 -14.54
CA THR A 66 0.76 -2.69 -14.19
C THR A 66 0.33 -3.53 -12.99
N HIS A 67 -0.23 -2.88 -11.97
CA HIS A 67 -0.65 -3.53 -10.74
C HIS A 67 -1.77 -4.55 -10.90
N LYS A 68 -2.67 -4.44 -11.89
CA LYS A 68 -3.88 -5.29 -12.00
C LYS A 68 -3.58 -6.78 -11.94
N LYS A 69 -2.51 -7.24 -12.60
CA LYS A 69 -2.13 -8.66 -12.63
C LYS A 69 -1.67 -9.13 -11.25
N GLU A 70 -0.79 -8.38 -10.62
CA GLU A 70 -0.25 -8.67 -9.28
C GLU A 70 -1.33 -8.51 -8.20
N CYS A 71 -2.21 -7.52 -8.35
CA CYS A 71 -3.32 -7.24 -7.46
C CYS A 71 -4.25 -8.45 -7.32
N ALA A 72 -4.53 -9.15 -8.42
CA ALA A 72 -5.36 -10.35 -8.38
C ALA A 72 -4.69 -11.48 -7.58
N ALA A 73 -3.39 -11.74 -7.83
CA ALA A 73 -2.64 -12.77 -7.11
C ALA A 73 -2.53 -12.45 -5.60
N LEU A 74 -2.15 -11.21 -5.27
CA LEU A 74 -2.01 -10.75 -3.88
C LEU A 74 -3.35 -10.71 -3.15
N ALA A 75 -4.46 -10.41 -3.83
CA ALA A 75 -5.79 -10.46 -3.24
C ALA A 75 -6.19 -11.90 -2.87
N GLN A 76 -5.84 -12.89 -3.70
CA GLN A 76 -6.09 -14.30 -3.38
C GLN A 76 -5.27 -14.74 -2.15
N GLU A 77 -3.99 -14.36 -2.08
CA GLU A 77 -3.17 -14.61 -0.89
C GLU A 77 -3.75 -13.94 0.36
N TYR A 78 -4.18 -12.68 0.25
CA TYR A 78 -4.78 -11.96 1.36
C TYR A 78 -6.03 -12.68 1.88
N VAL A 79 -6.92 -13.17 1.01
CA VAL A 79 -8.12 -13.92 1.43
C VAL A 79 -7.76 -15.27 2.06
N LYS A 80 -6.68 -15.91 1.60
CA LYS A 80 -6.21 -17.20 2.15
C LYS A 80 -5.63 -17.05 3.56
N THR A 81 -4.87 -15.99 3.80
CA THR A 81 -4.26 -15.72 5.12
C THR A 81 -5.22 -15.05 6.08
N HIS A 82 -6.03 -14.12 5.58
CA HIS A 82 -7.10 -13.48 6.31
C HIS A 82 -8.41 -14.20 5.97
N GLU A 83 -8.59 -15.41 6.52
CA GLU A 83 -9.89 -16.09 6.46
C GLU A 83 -10.94 -15.12 6.99
N PRO A 84 -11.88 -14.63 6.15
CA PRO A 84 -13.05 -13.98 6.69
C PRO A 84 -13.79 -15.08 7.43
N LYS A 85 -13.79 -15.01 8.76
CA LYS A 85 -14.72 -15.77 9.59
C LYS A 85 -16.10 -15.24 9.22
N MET A 86 -16.64 -15.77 8.12
CA MET A 86 -17.99 -15.52 7.65
C MET A 86 -18.83 -15.65 8.90
N ALA A 87 -19.50 -14.56 9.29
CA ALA A 87 -20.45 -14.60 10.40
C ALA A 87 -21.40 -15.72 10.02
N SER A 88 -21.24 -16.88 10.66
CA SER A 88 -22.04 -18.06 10.42
C SER A 88 -23.46 -17.55 10.51
N ARG A 89 -24.19 -17.60 9.39
CA ARG A 89 -25.59 -17.17 9.32
C ARG A 89 -26.25 -17.67 10.59
N ALA A 90 -26.61 -16.75 11.48
CA ALA A 90 -27.27 -17.13 12.71
C ALA A 90 -28.46 -18.00 12.28
N PRO A 91 -28.68 -19.18 12.90
CA PRO A 91 -29.85 -19.97 12.58
C PRO A 91 -31.07 -19.04 12.67
N PRO A 92 -32.04 -19.13 11.72
CA PRO A 92 -33.22 -18.30 11.76
C PRO A 92 -33.81 -18.40 13.17
N ARG A 93 -34.00 -17.25 13.84
CA ARG A 93 -34.63 -17.22 15.16
C ARG A 93 -36.01 -17.83 14.98
N THR A 94 -36.19 -19.07 15.41
CA THR A 94 -37.45 -19.80 15.31
C THR A 94 -38.46 -19.05 16.16
N GLY A 95 -39.33 -18.25 15.53
CA GLY A 95 -40.43 -17.58 16.24
C GLY A 95 -40.87 -16.20 15.74
N GLU A 96 -40.09 -15.47 14.93
CA GLU A 96 -40.53 -14.14 14.48
C GLU A 96 -40.94 -14.15 13.00
N ALA A 97 -42.21 -13.80 12.79
CA ALA A 97 -42.97 -13.96 11.56
C ALA A 97 -42.35 -13.32 10.32
N ARG A 98 -42.68 -13.92 9.16
CA ARG A 98 -42.60 -13.33 7.82
C ARG A 98 -43.22 -11.92 7.80
N ARG A 99 -42.45 -10.87 8.11
CA ARG A 99 -42.71 -9.52 7.59
C ARG A 99 -41.75 -9.29 6.43
N GLY A 100 -42.07 -9.97 5.33
CA GLY A 100 -41.46 -9.71 4.05
C GLY A 100 -41.81 -8.30 3.59
N ILE A 101 -40.78 -7.52 3.25
CA ILE A 101 -40.70 -6.73 2.02
C ILE A 101 -42.04 -6.06 1.64
N GLY A 102 -42.53 -5.18 2.50
CA GLY A 102 -43.73 -4.40 2.25
C GLY A 102 -43.42 -3.22 1.33
N LYS A 103 -43.69 -3.42 0.04
CA LYS A 103 -44.40 -2.44 -0.82
C LYS A 103 -43.72 -1.06 -0.98
N TRP A 104 -42.84 -0.97 -1.98
CA TRP A 104 -42.52 0.28 -2.68
C TRP A 104 -43.74 0.73 -3.50
N GLU A 105 -44.74 1.31 -2.84
CA GLU A 105 -45.81 2.02 -3.54
C GLU A 105 -45.20 3.28 -4.17
N TYR A 106 -45.09 3.28 -5.50
CA TYR A 106 -44.77 4.47 -6.27
C TYR A 106 -46.01 5.39 -6.22
N ASP A 107 -45.82 6.56 -5.63
CA ASP A 107 -46.76 7.69 -5.60
C ASP A 107 -47.08 8.12 -7.04
N THR A 108 -48.36 8.03 -7.44
CA THR A 108 -48.89 8.60 -8.68
C THR A 108 -50.10 9.46 -8.41
#